data_AF-A0A165PKU3-F1
#
_entry.id   AF-A0A165PKU3-F1
#
_cell.length_a   1.000
_cell.length_b   1.000
_cell.length_c   1.000
_cell.angle_alpha   90.00
_cell.angle_beta   90.00
_cell.angle_gamma   90.00
#
_symmetry.space_group_name_H-M   'P 1'
#
loop_
_entity.id
_entity.type
_entity.pdbx_description
1 polymer ?
#
loop_
_entity_poly.entity_id
_entity_poly.type
_entity_poly.pdbx_seq_one_letter_code
_entity_poly.pdbx_strand_id
1 'polypeptide(L)'
;MSIPDIGPIISTALVAAISNGSAFERGRDLGAWLGLVPRQYSTGDKPILGKISKAGNRYLRMLLVQAAHVLMMRPKLWQNLSFGDWLERASKRMHKNKLAVALANKLARIAWSVLYNCTEFDNHTADMEAI
;
A
#
# COMPACT_ATOMS: atom_id res chain seq x y z
N MET A 1 -9.76 -0.55 -14.71
CA MET A 1 -8.88 -0.23 -13.57
C MET A 1 -9.11 -1.21 -12.41
N SER A 2 -8.36 -2.30 -12.39
CA SER A 2 -8.31 -3.22 -11.25
C SER A 2 -7.06 -2.92 -10.43
N ILE A 3 -7.20 -2.53 -9.17
CA ILE A 3 -6.06 -2.43 -8.24
C ILE A 3 -5.95 -3.79 -7.53
N PRO A 4 -4.80 -4.47 -7.58
CA PRO A 4 -4.67 -5.85 -7.11
C PRO A 4 -5.05 -5.97 -5.64
N ASP A 5 -5.87 -6.98 -5.34
CA ASP A 5 -6.29 -7.35 -3.98
C ASP A 5 -7.01 -6.25 -3.19
N ILE A 6 -7.42 -5.18 -3.88
CA ILE A 6 -8.20 -4.08 -3.33
C ILE A 6 -9.63 -4.22 -3.88
N GLY A 7 -10.56 -4.58 -2.99
CA GLY A 7 -11.97 -4.75 -3.34
C GLY A 7 -12.62 -3.47 -3.89
N PRO A 8 -13.78 -3.59 -4.56
CA PRO A 8 -14.41 -2.48 -5.30
C PRO A 8 -14.67 -1.24 -4.43
N ILE A 9 -15.00 -1.42 -3.15
CA ILE A 9 -15.22 -0.30 -2.22
C ILE A 9 -13.97 0.57 -2.08
N ILE A 10 -12.81 -0.06 -1.91
CA ILE A 10 -11.56 0.65 -1.65
C ILE A 10 -11.01 1.23 -2.95
N SER A 11 -11.14 0.50 -4.06
CA SER A 11 -10.78 0.98 -5.39
C SER A 11 -11.60 2.20 -5.79
N THR A 12 -12.92 2.15 -5.62
CA THR A 12 -13.81 3.31 -5.87
C THR A 12 -13.51 4.47 -4.92
N ALA A 13 -13.25 4.22 -3.64
CA ALA A 13 -12.89 5.27 -2.70
C ALA A 13 -11.55 5.94 -3.04
N LEU A 14 -10.56 5.18 -3.51
CA LEU A 14 -9.27 5.73 -3.95
C LEU A 14 -9.42 6.59 -5.20
N VAL A 15 -10.14 6.08 -6.20
CA VAL A 15 -10.41 6.79 -7.46
C VAL A 15 -11.21 8.06 -7.19
N ALA A 16 -12.26 8.00 -6.36
CA ALA A 16 -13.07 9.16 -6.01
C ALA A 16 -12.25 10.23 -5.25
N ALA A 17 -11.28 9.83 -4.44
CA ALA A 17 -10.48 10.76 -3.64
C ALA A 17 -9.29 11.37 -4.39
N ILE A 18 -8.69 10.64 -5.33
CA ILE A 18 -7.45 11.03 -6.02
C ILE A 18 -7.73 11.49 -7.45
N SER A 19 -8.80 10.99 -8.08
CA SER A 19 -9.16 11.16 -9.50
C SER A 19 -8.07 10.66 -10.47
N ASN A 20 -6.92 11.34 -10.55
CA ASN A 20 -5.75 10.91 -11.29
C ASN A 20 -4.50 10.86 -10.39
N GLY A 21 -3.55 9.96 -10.68
CA GLY A 21 -2.33 9.84 -9.88
C GLY A 21 -1.37 11.03 -10.00
N SER A 22 -1.58 11.93 -10.97
CA SER A 22 -0.71 13.09 -11.26
C SER A 22 -0.77 14.19 -10.18
N ALA A 23 -1.73 14.13 -9.26
CA ALA A 23 -1.76 14.98 -8.06
C ALA A 23 -0.53 14.76 -7.14
N PHE A 24 0.23 13.69 -7.33
CA PHE A 24 1.44 13.38 -6.58
C PHE A 24 2.59 13.03 -7.52
N GLU A 25 3.78 13.59 -7.28
CA GLU A 25 4.98 13.28 -8.06
C GLU A 25 5.53 11.88 -7.75
N ARG A 26 5.34 11.41 -6.51
CA ARG A 26 5.85 10.11 -6.05
C ARG A 26 4.81 9.39 -5.22
N GLY A 27 4.75 8.06 -5.33
CA GLY A 27 3.85 7.25 -4.48
C GLY A 27 4.13 7.35 -2.97
N ARG A 28 5.33 7.81 -2.57
CA ARG A 28 5.62 8.13 -1.16
C ARG A 28 4.79 9.32 -0.65
N ASP A 29 4.50 10.26 -1.54
CA ASP A 29 3.74 11.47 -1.22
C ASP A 29 2.27 11.12 -1.01
N LEU A 30 1.73 10.18 -1.80
CA LEU A 30 0.40 9.61 -1.54
C LEU A 30 0.36 8.92 -0.17
N GLY A 31 1.35 8.09 0.16
CA GLY A 31 1.43 7.43 1.47
C GLY A 31 1.47 8.42 2.63
N ALA A 32 2.19 9.53 2.47
CA ALA A 32 2.25 10.62 3.44
C ALA A 32 0.89 11.33 3.57
N TRP A 33 0.25 11.64 2.44
CA TRP A 33 -1.08 12.26 2.38
C TRP A 33 -2.19 11.40 3.00
N LEU A 34 -2.09 10.07 2.90
CA LEU A 34 -2.98 9.12 3.58
C LEU A 34 -2.65 8.97 5.08
N GLY A 35 -1.50 9.47 5.52
CA GLY A 35 -1.01 9.33 6.89
C GLY A 35 -0.53 7.92 7.24
N LEU A 36 -0.03 7.18 6.25
CA LEU A 36 0.56 5.83 6.39
C LEU A 36 2.07 5.86 6.65
N VAL A 37 2.67 7.05 6.71
CA VAL A 37 4.11 7.26 6.93
C VAL A 37 4.37 7.67 8.40
N PRO A 38 5.48 7.23 9.01
CA PRO A 38 5.93 7.74 10.31
C PRO A 38 6.09 9.26 10.31
N ARG A 39 5.75 9.90 11.42
CA ARG A 39 6.01 11.33 11.61
C ARG A 39 7.50 11.54 11.74
N GLN A 40 8.07 12.39 10.89
CA GLN A 40 9.49 12.76 10.97
C GLN A 40 9.65 14.03 11.83
N TYR A 41 10.55 13.97 12.79
CA TYR A 41 11.05 15.12 13.53
C TYR A 41 12.54 15.22 13.23
N SER A 42 12.98 16.33 12.64
CA SER A 42 14.40 16.57 12.39
C SER A 42 14.79 17.87 13.06
N THR A 43 15.60 17.80 14.12
CA THR A 43 16.33 18.94 14.67
C THR A 43 17.80 18.75 14.30
N GLY A 44 18.48 19.85 13.96
CA GLY A 44 19.84 19.91 13.38
C GLY A 44 20.67 18.62 13.49
N ASP A 45 20.76 17.89 12.38
CA ASP A 45 21.52 16.65 12.14
C ASP A 45 20.98 15.29 12.63
N LYS A 46 19.80 15.20 13.26
CA LYS A 46 19.23 13.88 13.62
C LYS A 46 17.79 13.69 13.15
N PRO A 47 17.56 12.93 12.05
CA PRO A 47 16.20 12.55 11.68
C PRO A 47 15.67 11.48 12.65
N ILE A 48 14.65 11.84 13.43
CA ILE A 48 13.95 10.94 14.34
C ILE A 48 12.61 10.56 13.71
N LEU A 49 12.38 9.26 13.51
CA LEU A 49 11.09 8.71 13.08
C LEU A 49 10.24 8.40 14.31
N GLY A 50 9.12 9.11 14.43
CA GLY A 50 8.13 8.94 15.51
C GLY A 50 7.02 7.96 15.15
N LYS A 51 5.87 8.12 15.83
CA LYS A 51 4.65 7.35 15.55
C LYS A 51 4.13 7.62 14.15
N ILE A 52 3.26 6.74 13.62
CA ILE A 52 2.52 6.98 12.38
C ILE A 52 1.81 8.34 12.46
N SER A 53 2.00 9.16 11.43
CA SER A 53 1.55 10.56 11.38
C SER A 53 0.05 10.70 11.64
N LYS A 54 -0.78 9.84 11.05
CA LYS A 54 -2.25 9.89 11.10
C LYS A 54 -2.87 11.22 10.58
N ALA A 55 -2.08 12.14 10.03
CA ALA A 55 -2.52 13.45 9.56
C ALA A 55 -3.37 13.42 8.27
N GLY A 56 -3.43 12.27 7.59
CA GLY A 56 -4.20 12.07 6.37
C GLY A 56 -5.65 11.64 6.57
N ASN A 57 -6.34 11.40 5.44
CA ASN A 57 -7.73 10.95 5.40
C ASN A 57 -7.94 9.68 6.25
N ARG A 58 -8.72 9.82 7.34
CA ARG A 58 -8.98 8.73 8.30
C ARG A 58 -9.71 7.56 7.65
N TYR A 59 -10.67 7.84 6.77
CA TYR A 59 -11.51 6.84 6.11
C TYR A 59 -10.68 5.99 5.13
N LEU A 60 -9.92 6.62 4.24
CA LEU A 60 -9.05 5.91 3.31
C LEU A 60 -7.96 5.11 4.02
N ARG A 61 -7.36 5.69 5.08
CA ARG A 61 -6.39 4.97 5.90
C ARG A 61 -7.00 3.74 6.56
N MET A 62 -8.21 3.87 7.12
CA MET A 62 -8.93 2.74 7.70
C MET A 62 -9.16 1.65 6.66
N LEU A 63 -9.67 1.99 5.48
CA LEU A 63 -9.93 1.05 4.40
C LEU A 63 -8.67 0.28 3.98
N LEU A 64 -7.55 0.98 3.76
CA LEU A 64 -6.28 0.36 3.38
C LEU A 64 -5.71 -0.55 4.48
N VAL A 65 -5.85 -0.17 5.74
CA VAL A 65 -5.43 -1.01 6.87
C VAL A 65 -6.33 -2.24 7.01
N GLN A 66 -7.64 -2.12 6.78
CA GLN A 66 -8.55 -3.26 6.76
C GLN A 66 -8.23 -4.22 5.60
N ALA A 67 -7.95 -3.71 4.40
CA ALA A 67 -7.47 -4.54 3.28
C ALA A 67 -6.20 -5.32 3.64
N ALA A 68 -5.24 -4.63 4.27
CA ALA A 68 -4.01 -5.26 4.74
C ALA A 68 -4.30 -6.39 5.77
N HIS A 69 -5.24 -6.19 6.69
CA HIS A 69 -5.66 -7.23 7.63
C HIS A 69 -6.28 -8.44 6.91
N VAL A 70 -7.16 -8.22 5.93
CA VAL A 70 -7.77 -9.31 5.15
C VAL A 70 -6.71 -10.12 4.41
N LEU A 71 -5.74 -9.44 3.79
CA LEU A 71 -4.63 -10.12 3.10
C LEU A 71 -3.75 -10.90 4.06
N MET A 72 -3.48 -10.35 5.25
CA MET A 72 -2.74 -11.04 6.30
C MET A 72 -3.46 -12.28 6.85
N MET A 73 -4.79 -12.32 6.82
CA MET A 73 -5.59 -13.49 7.23
C MET A 73 -5.59 -14.61 6.18
N ARG A 74 -5.10 -14.36 4.96
CA ARG A 74 -5.11 -15.31 3.84
C ARG A 74 -3.70 -15.58 3.32
N PRO A 75 -2.82 -16.24 4.09
CA PRO A 75 -1.42 -16.48 3.71
C PRO A 75 -1.27 -17.30 2.43
N LYS A 76 -2.24 -18.15 2.08
CA LYS A 76 -2.25 -18.89 0.81
C LYS A 76 -2.23 -17.97 -0.41
N LEU A 77 -2.76 -16.76 -0.31
CA LEU A 77 -2.77 -15.80 -1.41
C LEU A 77 -1.41 -15.13 -1.61
N TRP A 78 -0.51 -15.18 -0.62
CA TRP A 78 0.75 -14.42 -0.69
C TRP A 78 1.64 -14.88 -1.84
N GLN A 79 1.62 -16.18 -2.18
CA GLN A 79 2.38 -16.74 -3.29
C GLN A 79 1.96 -16.18 -4.66
N ASN A 80 0.71 -15.73 -4.78
CA ASN A 80 0.19 -15.15 -6.02
C ASN A 80 0.49 -13.65 -6.14
N LEU A 81 1.11 -13.04 -5.12
CA LEU A 81 1.44 -11.63 -5.11
C LEU A 81 2.89 -11.44 -5.52
N SER A 82 3.16 -10.45 -6.36
CA SER A 82 4.53 -9.99 -6.70
C SER A 82 5.37 -9.58 -5.48
N PHE A 83 4.75 -9.47 -4.30
CA PHE A 83 5.40 -9.14 -3.04
C PHE A 83 5.14 -10.13 -1.91
N GLY A 84 4.73 -11.35 -2.25
CA GLY A 84 4.55 -12.46 -1.32
C GLY A 84 5.77 -12.72 -0.45
N ASP A 85 6.94 -12.87 -1.07
CA ASP A 85 8.20 -13.13 -0.38
C ASP A 85 8.60 -12.02 0.60
N TRP A 86 8.27 -10.77 0.26
CA TRP A 86 8.45 -9.65 1.17
C TRP A 86 7.51 -9.76 2.37
N LEU A 87 6.25 -10.10 2.14
CA LEU A 87 5.23 -10.22 3.18
C LEU A 87 5.55 -11.36 4.14
N GLU A 88 6.01 -12.50 3.63
CA GLU A 88 6.45 -13.64 4.44
C GLU A 88 7.63 -13.26 5.35
N ARG A 89 8.70 -12.71 4.78
CA ARG A 89 9.87 -12.26 5.55
C ARG A 89 9.52 -11.17 6.57
N ALA A 90 8.64 -10.24 6.21
CA ALA A 90 8.22 -9.16 7.10
C ALA A 90 7.37 -9.69 8.26
N SER A 91 6.49 -10.66 8.03
CA SER A 91 5.67 -11.30 9.07
C SER A 91 6.47 -12.02 10.14
N LYS A 92 7.62 -12.59 9.78
CA LYS A 92 8.54 -13.24 10.72
C LYS A 92 9.26 -12.24 11.63
N ARG A 93 9.40 -10.97 11.21
CA ARG A 93 10.21 -9.94 11.90
C ARG A 93 9.39 -8.88 12.62
N MET A 94 8.15 -8.65 12.21
CA MET A 94 7.35 -7.51 12.66
C MET A 94 6.09 -7.92 13.40
N HIS A 95 5.75 -7.17 14.45
CA HIS A 95 4.45 -7.28 15.11
C HIS A 95 3.30 -7.03 14.11
N LYS A 96 2.19 -7.77 14.25
CA LYS A 96 1.05 -7.78 13.31
C LYS A 96 0.56 -6.37 12.94
N ASN A 97 0.39 -5.49 13.93
CA ASN A 97 -0.07 -4.11 13.67
C ASN A 97 0.95 -3.27 12.88
N LYS A 98 2.26 -3.49 13.07
CA LYS A 98 3.30 -2.82 12.27
C LYS A 98 3.30 -3.33 10.85
N LEU A 99 3.15 -4.65 10.69
CA LEU A 99 3.05 -5.27 9.37
C LEU A 99 1.82 -4.79 8.60
N ALA A 100 0.66 -4.70 9.25
CA ALA A 100 -0.58 -4.21 8.62
C ALA A 100 -0.41 -2.79 8.06
N VAL A 101 0.21 -1.89 8.84
CA VAL A 101 0.50 -0.52 8.37
C VAL A 101 1.52 -0.50 7.24
N ALA A 102 2.57 -1.32 7.33
CA ALA A 102 3.58 -1.42 6.27
C ALA A 102 2.99 -1.95 4.96
N LEU A 103 2.13 -2.96 5.04
CA LEU A 103 1.41 -3.53 3.91
C LEU A 103 0.41 -2.53 3.31
N ALA A 104 -0.35 -1.82 4.15
CA ALA A 104 -1.24 -0.74 3.69
C ALA A 104 -0.47 0.35 2.92
N ASN A 105 0.72 0.74 3.40
CA ASN A 105 1.58 1.70 2.71
C ASN A 105 2.12 1.15 1.38
N LYS A 106 2.40 -0.15 1.31
CA LYS A 106 2.82 -0.82 0.07
C LYS A 106 1.69 -0.85 -0.96
N LEU A 107 0.47 -1.19 -0.54
CA LEU A 107 -0.73 -1.17 -1.37
C LEU A 107 -1.03 0.25 -1.88
N ALA A 108 -0.91 1.27 -1.03
CA ALA A 108 -1.07 2.66 -1.44
C ALA A 108 -0.10 3.06 -2.56
N ARG A 109 1.16 2.62 -2.48
CA ARG A 109 2.17 2.91 -3.53
C ARG A 109 1.88 2.17 -4.84
N ILE A 110 1.39 0.94 -4.77
CA ILE A 110 0.96 0.18 -5.96
C ILE A 110 -0.24 0.88 -6.60
N ALA A 111 -1.24 1.25 -5.80
CA ALA A 111 -2.42 1.95 -6.27
C ALA A 111 -2.06 3.30 -6.92
N TRP A 112 -1.12 4.05 -6.34
CA TRP A 112 -0.59 5.27 -6.98
C TRP A 112 0.03 4.98 -8.34
N SER A 113 0.86 3.93 -8.46
CA SER A 113 1.50 3.58 -9.74
C SER A 113 0.45 3.24 -10.81
N VAL A 114 -0.61 2.52 -10.43
CA VAL A 114 -1.74 2.19 -11.32
C VAL A 114 -2.50 3.44 -11.74
N LEU A 115 -2.77 4.36 -10.79
CA LEU A 115 -3.47 5.62 -11.05
C LEU A 115 -2.63 6.63 -11.86
N TYR A 116 -1.31 6.60 -11.73
CA TYR A 116 -0.40 7.51 -12.44
C TYR A 116 -0.17 7.04 -13.88
N ASN A 117 0.02 5.73 -14.09
CA ASN A 117 0.31 5.17 -15.40
C ASN A 117 -0.96 4.91 -16.25
N CYS A 118 -2.17 5.05 -15.69
CA CYS A 118 -3.43 4.63 -16.32
C CYS A 118 -3.43 3.17 -16.84
N THR A 119 -2.49 2.34 -16.39
CA THR A 119 -2.36 0.95 -16.76
C THR A 119 -3.24 0.08 -15.88
N GLU A 120 -3.94 -0.89 -16.44
CA GLU A 120 -4.51 -1.97 -15.64
C GLU A 120 -3.37 -2.77 -15.01
N PHE A 121 -3.53 -3.19 -13.76
CA PHE A 121 -2.50 -3.97 -13.10
C PHE A 121 -2.45 -5.37 -13.71
N ASP A 122 -1.36 -5.67 -14.41
CA ASP A 122 -1.13 -6.97 -15.00
C ASP A 122 -0.51 -7.93 -13.97
N ASN A 123 -1.21 -9.03 -13.68
CA ASN A 123 -0.73 -10.11 -12.81
C ASN A 123 0.04 -11.18 -13.61
N HIS A 124 0.17 -11.04 -14.94
CA HIS A 124 0.84 -12.03 -15.78
C HIS A 124 2.37 -11.94 -15.67
N THR A 125 2.93 -12.63 -14.68
CA THR A 125 4.30 -13.18 -14.75
C THR A 125 4.30 -14.62 -14.25
N ALA A 126 3.30 -15.40 -14.66
CA ALA A 126 3.23 -16.85 -14.44
C ALA A 126 2.95 -17.66 -15.71
N ASP A 127 2.64 -17.04 -16.86
CA ASP A 127 2.25 -17.75 -18.08
C ASP A 127 3.30 -17.66 -19.22
N MET A 128 4.56 -17.36 -18.90
CA MET A 128 5.59 -17.19 -19.92
C MET A 128 6.88 -17.95 -19.61
N GLU A 129 6.76 -19.24 -19.28
CA GLU A 129 7.71 -20.30 -19.64
C GLU A 129 6.99 -21.66 -19.66
N ALA A 130 6.22 -21.89 -20.72
CA ALA A 130 5.77 -23.22 -21.14
C ALA A 130 5.54 -23.21 -22.67
N ILE A 131 6.63 -23.12 -23.42
CA ILE A 131 6.77 -23.69 -24.77
C ILE A 131 7.94 -24.65 -24.70
#